data_AF-A0A929E189-F1
#
_entry.id   AF-A0A929E189-F1
#
_cell.length_a   1.000
_cell.length_b   1.000
_cell.length_c   1.000
_cell.angle_alpha   90.00
_cell.angle_beta   90.00
_cell.angle_gamma   90.00
#
_symmetry.space_group_name_H-M   'P 1'
#
loop_
_entity.id
_entity.type
_entity.pdbx_description
1 polymer ?
#
loop_
_entity_poly.entity_id
_entity_poly.type
_entity_poly.pdbx_seq_one_letter_code
_entity_poly.pdbx_strand_id
1 'polypeptide(L)'
;MHFSRRNFLRLSGAGLMATQAPSLLAAHPASSEKSPGLPFELGIASYTFREFSLEETIAMTARLGIPKLCLKSMHMPLDSTADEIKAMAAKVREAGIDLYGGGVI
;
A
#
# COMPACT_ATOMS: atom_id res chain seq x y z
N MET A 1 -54.33 -24.78 -5.54
CA MET A 1 -52.86 -24.65 -5.63
C MET A 1 -52.24 -25.26 -4.38
N HIS A 2 -51.35 -26.25 -4.51
CA HIS A 2 -50.75 -26.91 -3.35
C HIS A 2 -49.49 -26.14 -2.93
N PHE A 3 -49.59 -25.33 -1.87
CA PHE A 3 -48.47 -24.56 -1.34
C PHE A 3 -47.62 -25.45 -0.43
N SER A 4 -46.52 -25.99 -0.98
CA SER A 4 -45.51 -26.71 -0.19
C SER A 4 -44.47 -25.75 0.39
N ARG A 5 -43.98 -26.05 1.60
CA ARG A 5 -42.89 -25.30 2.26
C ARG A 5 -41.66 -25.13 1.36
N ARG A 6 -41.35 -26.15 0.54
CA ARG A 6 -40.28 -26.09 -0.47
C ARG A 6 -40.56 -25.07 -1.58
N ASN A 7 -41.82 -24.91 -1.99
CA ASN A 7 -42.19 -23.95 -3.02
C ASN A 7 -42.16 -22.52 -2.47
N PHE A 8 -42.55 -22.34 -1.21
CA PHE A 8 -42.43 -21.07 -0.50
C PHE A 8 -40.97 -20.62 -0.37
N LEU A 9 -40.07 -21.50 0.09
CA LEU A 9 -38.64 -21.18 0.24
C LEU A 9 -37.95 -20.86 -1.09
N ARG A 10 -38.34 -21.54 -2.18
CA ARG A 10 -37.81 -21.24 -3.52
C ARG A 10 -38.29 -19.88 -4.03
N LEU A 11 -39.56 -19.56 -3.79
CA LEU A 11 -40.15 -18.31 -4.24
C LEU A 11 -39.63 -17.11 -3.43
N SER A 12 -39.49 -17.23 -2.11
CA SER A 12 -38.91 -16.20 -1.26
C SER A 12 -37.42 -15.99 -1.51
N GLY A 13 -36.66 -17.07 -1.75
CA GLY A 13 -35.25 -16.98 -2.13
C GLY A 13 -35.02 -16.26 -3.47
N ALA A 14 -35.86 -16.53 -4.48
CA ALA A 14 -35.79 -15.83 -5.77
C ALA A 14 -36.16 -14.34 -5.65
N GLY A 15 -37.15 -14.00 -4.82
CA GLY A 15 -37.55 -12.61 -4.57
C GLY A 15 -36.45 -11.75 -3.93
N LEU A 16 -35.67 -12.32 -3.00
CA LEU A 16 -34.53 -11.64 -2.36
C LEU A 16 -33.35 -11.39 -3.31
N MET A 17 -33.17 -12.23 -4.33
CA MET A 17 -32.13 -12.00 -5.33
C MET A 17 -32.53 -10.92 -6.33
N ALA A 18 -33.82 -10.82 -6.66
CA ALA A 18 -34.33 -9.79 -7.57
C ALA A 18 -34.21 -8.36 -7.00
N THR A 19 -34.29 -8.18 -5.68
CA THR A 19 -34.18 -6.86 -5.04
C THR A 19 -32.75 -6.32 -4.96
N GLN A 20 -31.73 -7.17 -5.15
CA GLN A 20 -30.31 -6.77 -5.16
C GLN A 20 -29.72 -6.60 -6.57
N ALA A 21 -30.47 -6.95 -7.62
CA ALA A 21 -30.02 -6.74 -8.99
C ALA A 21 -29.79 -5.24 -9.34
N PRO A 22 -30.62 -4.27 -8.91
CA PRO A 22 -30.42 -2.86 -9.25
C PRO A 22 -29.15 -2.27 -8.63
N SER A 23 -28.76 -2.70 -7.43
CA SER A 23 -27.56 -2.21 -6.74
C SER A 23 -26.26 -2.73 -7.35
N LEU A 24 -26.27 -3.91 -7.97
CA LEU A 24 -25.13 -4.43 -8.74
C LEU A 24 -24.99 -3.75 -10.11
N LEU A 25 -26.10 -3.36 -10.73
CA LEU A 25 -26.12 -2.65 -12.03
C LEU A 25 -25.85 -1.14 -11.89
N ALA A 26 -26.14 -0.55 -10.73
CA ALA A 26 -25.85 0.86 -10.44
C ALA A 26 -24.43 1.10 -9.92
N ALA A 27 -23.66 0.04 -9.66
CA ALA A 27 -22.25 0.14 -9.33
C ALA A 27 -21.48 0.56 -10.59
N HIS A 28 -21.33 1.87 -10.79
CA HIS A 28 -20.30 2.38 -11.67
C HIS A 28 -18.96 1.88 -11.12
N PRO A 29 -18.11 1.22 -11.94
CA PRO A 29 -16.72 1.06 -11.53
C PRO A 29 -16.21 2.47 -11.25
N ALA A 30 -15.65 2.69 -10.05
CA ALA A 30 -14.93 3.91 -9.79
C ALA A 30 -13.80 3.97 -10.82
N SER A 31 -14.01 4.72 -11.90
CA SER A 31 -12.95 5.07 -12.81
C SER A 31 -11.94 5.83 -11.96
N SER A 32 -10.81 5.19 -11.68
CA SER A 32 -9.63 5.89 -11.21
C SER A 32 -9.20 6.79 -12.36
N GLU A 33 -9.89 7.91 -12.53
CA GLU A 33 -9.34 9.00 -13.30
C GLU A 33 -8.05 9.36 -12.60
N LYS A 34 -6.93 9.16 -13.29
CA LYS A 34 -5.64 9.62 -12.81
C LYS A 34 -5.78 11.13 -12.67
N SER A 35 -5.98 11.59 -11.44
CA SER A 35 -5.82 12.99 -11.09
C SER A 35 -4.53 13.48 -11.73
N PRO A 36 -4.51 14.69 -12.33
CA PRO A 36 -3.29 15.24 -12.88
C PRO A 36 -2.18 15.10 -11.84
N GLY A 37 -1.10 14.42 -12.23
CA GLY A 37 -0.04 14.03 -11.31
C GLY A 37 0.50 15.26 -10.58
N LEU A 38 0.80 15.11 -9.29
CA LEU A 38 1.43 16.18 -8.52
C LEU A 38 2.73 16.61 -9.23
N PRO A 39 3.09 17.91 -9.25
CA PRO A 39 4.30 18.40 -9.90
C PRO A 39 5.59 18.04 -9.13
N PHE A 40 5.49 17.11 -8.17
CA PHE A 40 6.57 16.68 -7.30
C PHE A 40 6.43 15.20 -6.96
N GLU A 41 7.56 14.57 -6.64
CA GLU A 41 7.61 13.21 -6.14
C GLU A 41 7.45 13.21 -4.61
N LEU A 42 6.68 12.25 -4.09
CA LEU A 42 6.54 12.04 -2.65
C LEU A 42 7.62 11.06 -2.17
N GLY A 43 8.31 11.42 -1.08
CA GLY A 43 9.29 10.56 -0.43
C GLY A 43 9.27 10.67 1.08
N ILE A 44 9.84 9.66 1.74
CA ILE A 44 9.92 9.58 3.20
C ILE A 44 11.35 9.94 3.66
N ALA A 45 11.46 10.79 4.68
CA ALA A 45 12.69 10.94 5.44
C ALA A 45 12.67 9.93 6.59
N SER A 46 13.69 9.07 6.70
CA SER A 46 13.64 7.93 7.63
C SER A 46 13.61 8.34 9.12
N TYR A 47 13.84 9.62 9.46
CA TYR A 47 13.62 10.13 10.81
C TYR A 47 12.16 9.97 11.29
N THR A 48 11.19 9.93 10.37
CA THR A 48 9.80 9.58 10.67
C THR A 48 9.70 8.23 11.40
N PHE A 49 10.64 7.32 11.14
CA PHE A 49 10.70 5.98 11.71
C PHE A 49 11.89 5.79 12.65
N ARG A 50 12.40 6.86 13.29
CA ARG A 50 13.63 6.81 14.11
C ARG A 50 13.65 5.77 15.24
N GLU A 51 12.49 5.34 15.72
CA GLU A 51 12.35 4.35 16.80
C GLU A 51 12.30 2.90 16.26
N PHE A 52 12.40 2.72 14.94
CA PHE A 52 12.29 1.44 14.25
C PHE A 52 13.61 1.08 13.56
N SER A 53 13.80 -0.20 13.30
CA SER A 53 14.93 -0.71 12.52
C SER A 53 14.87 -0.28 11.05
N LEU A 54 15.99 -0.45 10.32
CA LEU A 54 16.04 -0.23 8.87
C LEU A 54 15.07 -1.17 8.14
N GLU A 55 14.99 -2.42 8.55
CA GLU A 55 14.10 -3.43 7.98
C GLU A 55 12.63 -3.05 8.15
N GLU A 56 12.23 -2.60 9.35
CA GLU A 56 10.88 -2.12 9.61
C GLU A 56 10.58 -0.84 8.81
N THR A 57 11.53 0.08 8.73
CA THR A 57 11.43 1.29 7.91
C THR A 57 11.17 0.97 6.44
N ILE A 58 11.91 0.01 5.87
CA ILE A 58 11.72 -0.46 4.50
C ILE A 58 10.32 -1.07 4.33
N ALA A 59 9.92 -1.97 5.25
CA ALA A 59 8.62 -2.63 5.20
C ALA A 59 7.45 -1.63 5.30
N MET A 60 7.55 -0.64 6.19
CA MET A 60 6.54 0.41 6.35
C MET A 60 6.49 1.32 5.12
N THR A 61 7.63 1.71 4.56
CA THR A 61 7.71 2.53 3.34
C THR A 61 7.07 1.81 2.16
N ALA A 62 7.40 0.53 1.97
CA ALA A 62 6.80 -0.30 0.93
C ALA A 62 5.28 -0.44 1.10
N ARG A 63 4.81 -0.66 2.35
CA ARG A 63 3.38 -0.75 2.67
C ARG A 63 2.62 0.55 2.37
N LEU A 64 3.26 1.71 2.51
CA LEU A 64 2.66 3.00 2.18
C LEU A 64 2.61 3.26 0.66
N GLY A 65 3.29 2.47 -0.16
CA GLY A 65 3.35 2.67 -1.61
C GLY A 65 4.10 3.94 -2.01
N ILE A 66 4.97 4.46 -1.15
CA ILE A 66 5.79 5.65 -1.41
C ILE A 66 7.17 5.17 -1.88
N PRO A 67 7.54 5.35 -3.16
CA PRO A 67 8.69 4.69 -3.75
C PRO A 67 10.02 5.41 -3.49
N LYS A 68 10.07 6.45 -2.65
CA LYS A 68 11.26 7.28 -2.42
C LYS A 68 11.60 7.33 -0.94
N LEU A 69 12.85 7.03 -0.59
CA LEU A 69 13.34 7.02 0.79
C LEU A 69 14.66 7.79 0.91
N CYS A 70 14.79 8.56 1.99
CA CYS A 70 16.05 9.18 2.39
C CYS A 70 16.46 8.70 3.77
N LEU A 71 17.60 8.01 3.85
CA LEU A 71 18.11 7.46 5.10
C LEU A 71 18.84 8.51 5.94
N LYS A 72 18.74 8.37 7.27
CA LYS A 72 19.37 9.21 8.30
C LYS A 72 20.29 8.36 9.17
N SER A 73 21.15 8.99 9.96
CA SER A 73 22.17 8.32 10.79
C SER A 73 21.68 7.16 11.69
N MET A 74 20.42 7.14 12.14
CA MET A 74 19.88 6.00 12.93
C MET A 74 19.72 4.72 12.10
N HIS A 75 19.59 4.86 10.78
CA HIS A 75 19.36 3.77 9.83
C HIS A 75 20.56 3.55 8.89
N MET A 76 21.47 4.53 8.81
CA MET A 76 22.74 4.47 8.09
C MET A 76 23.77 5.28 8.90
N PRO A 77 24.43 4.67 9.90
CA PRO A 77 25.38 5.34 10.79
C PRO A 77 26.55 6.03 10.06
N LEU A 78 27.08 7.10 10.66
CA LEU A 78 28.14 7.94 10.06
C LEU A 78 29.50 7.25 10.02
N ASP A 79 29.70 6.31 10.94
CA ASP A 79 30.89 5.49 11.12
C ASP A 79 30.80 4.17 10.34
N SER A 80 29.73 3.95 9.58
CA SER A 80 29.60 2.78 8.71
C SER A 80 30.68 2.76 7.64
N THR A 81 31.24 1.59 7.41
CA THR A 81 32.17 1.32 6.33
C THR A 81 31.48 1.43 4.96
N ALA A 82 32.27 1.60 3.91
CA ALA A 82 31.74 1.65 2.54
C ALA A 82 30.93 0.40 2.16
N ASP A 83 31.30 -0.78 2.68
CA ASP A 83 30.61 -2.03 2.38
C ASP A 83 29.30 -2.17 3.17
N GLU A 84 29.25 -1.69 4.42
CA GLU A 84 28.00 -1.60 5.19
C GLU A 84 27.02 -0.62 4.55
N ILE A 85 27.50 0.54 4.10
CA ILE A 85 26.68 1.53 3.37
C ILE A 85 26.09 0.90 2.11
N LYS A 86 26.90 0.19 1.32
CA LYS A 86 26.42 -0.53 0.13
C LYS A 86 25.38 -1.60 0.48
N ALA A 87 25.60 -2.36 1.56
CA ALA A 87 24.68 -3.40 1.98
C ALA A 87 23.32 -2.81 2.43
N MET A 88 23.33 -1.75 3.24
CA MET A 88 22.10 -1.04 3.65
C MET A 88 21.38 -0.44 2.45
N ALA A 89 22.12 0.18 1.52
CA ALA A 89 21.56 0.76 0.32
C ALA A 89 21.02 -0.31 -0.66
N ALA A 90 21.61 -1.50 -0.69
CA ALA A 90 21.11 -2.64 -1.45
C ALA A 90 19.77 -3.13 -0.90
N LYS A 91 19.64 -3.31 0.43
CA LYS A 91 18.38 -3.70 1.09
C LYS A 91 17.21 -2.80 0.70
N VAL A 92 17.43 -1.48 0.66
CA VAL A 92 16.38 -0.51 0.25
C VAL A 92 15.97 -0.73 -1.21
N ARG A 93 16.95 -0.90 -2.11
CA ARG A 93 16.70 -1.07 -3.55
C ARG A 93 16.06 -2.42 -3.89
N GLU A 94 16.44 -3.48 -3.19
CA GLU A 94 15.84 -4.81 -3.32
C GLU A 94 14.36 -4.82 -2.94
N ALA A 95 13.94 -3.93 -2.04
CA ALA A 95 12.53 -3.71 -1.72
C ALA A 95 11.77 -2.86 -2.76
N GLY A 96 12.40 -2.50 -3.88
CA GLY A 96 11.79 -1.69 -4.94
C GLY A 96 11.67 -0.20 -4.59
N ILE A 97 12.41 0.28 -3.59
CA ILE A 97 12.39 1.67 -3.13
C ILE A 97 13.62 2.41 -3.70
N ASP A 98 13.39 3.60 -4.25
CA ASP A 98 14.45 4.51 -4.68
C ASP A 98 15.05 5.23 -3.46
N LEU A 99 16.28 4.85 -3.13
CA LEU A 99 17.10 5.54 -2.14
C LEU A 99 17.70 6.81 -2.78
N TYR A 100 16.95 7.93 -2.73
CA TYR A 100 17.31 9.16 -3.41
C TYR A 100 18.39 9.99 -2.70
N GLY A 101 18.70 9.66 -1.44
CA GLY A 101 19.80 10.30 -0.72
C GLY A 101 19.94 9.84 0.73
N GLY A 102 20.99 10.32 1.38
CA GLY A 102 21.12 10.33 2.84
C GLY A 102 21.13 11.78 3.33
N GLY A 103 20.67 12.05 4.55
CA GLY A 103 20.79 13.41 5.11
C GLY A 103 21.11 13.40 6.60
N VAL A 104 21.87 14.40 7.04
CA VAL A 104 22.66 14.30 8.29
C VAL A 104 23.44 12.99 8.29
N ILE A 105 24.26 12.87 7.25
CA ILE A 105 25.31 11.89 7.00
C ILE A 105 26.66 12.60 7.02
#